data_AF-A0A966HKW7-F1
#
_entry.id   AF-A0A966HKW7-F1
#
_cell.length_a   1.000
_cell.length_b   1.000
_cell.length_c   1.000
_cell.angle_alpha   90.00
_cell.angle_beta   90.00
_cell.angle_gamma   90.00
#
_symmetry.space_group_name_H-M   'P 1'
#
loop_
_entity.id
_entity.type
_entity.pdbx_description
1 polymer ?
#
loop_
_entity_poly.entity_id
_entity_poly.type
_entity_poly.pdbx_seq_one_letter_code
_entity_poly.pdbx_strand_id
1 'polypeptide(L)' 'MSKTMPKSTSEEKYRWIKPILDKEISIKQLTKVCPFSERAIKYWLAKYREFGMSGLENKSTRPKSQPNETPIRIKE' A
#
# COMPACT_ATOMS: atom_id res chain seq x y z
N MET A 1 4.56 -22.23 1.30
CA MET A 1 4.68 -20.77 1.52
C MET A 1 4.14 -20.43 2.90
N SER A 2 5.01 -20.14 3.86
CA SER A 2 4.60 -19.55 5.16
C SER A 2 3.92 -18.20 4.90
N LYS A 3 2.65 -18.05 5.28
CA LYS A 3 1.91 -16.78 5.25
C LYS A 3 2.48 -15.86 6.34
N THR A 4 3.67 -15.29 6.12
CA THR A 4 4.17 -14.21 6.97
C THR A 4 3.37 -12.96 6.67
N MET A 5 2.48 -12.60 7.60
CA MET A 5 1.76 -11.33 7.55
C MET A 5 2.76 -10.19 7.37
N PRO A 6 2.49 -9.23 6.48
CA PRO A 6 3.32 -8.03 6.38
C PRO A 6 3.27 -7.30 7.72
N LYS A 7 4.43 -6.89 8.23
CA LYS A 7 4.53 -6.19 9.52
C LYS A 7 4.13 -4.71 9.38
N SER A 8 4.16 -4.20 8.16
CA SER A 8 3.85 -2.81 7.83
C SER A 8 3.16 -2.68 6.47
N THR A 9 2.42 -1.58 6.30
CA THR A 9 1.81 -1.25 5.00
C THR A 9 2.84 -0.98 3.90
N SER A 10 4.05 -0.55 4.26
CA SER A 10 5.14 -0.33 3.29
C SER A 10 5.68 -1.65 2.75
N GLU A 11 5.85 -2.67 3.60
CA GLU A 11 6.22 -4.03 3.18
C GLU A 11 5.16 -4.65 2.25
N GLU A 12 3.87 -4.44 2.54
CA GLU A 12 2.79 -4.93 1.70
C GLU A 12 2.86 -4.31 0.29
N LYS A 13 2.99 -2.97 0.21
CA LYS A 13 3.15 -2.27 -1.07
C LYS A 13 4.39 -2.75 -1.83
N TYR A 14 5.50 -2.97 -1.11
CA TYR A 14 6.74 -3.47 -1.71
C TYR A 14 6.55 -4.85 -2.35
N ARG A 15 5.85 -5.77 -1.67
CA ARG A 15 5.55 -7.11 -2.23
C ARG A 15 4.79 -7.04 -3.55
N TRP A 16 3.89 -6.08 -3.71
CA TRP A 16 3.15 -5.89 -4.96
C TRP A 16 4.02 -5.34 -6.09
N ILE A 17 4.90 -4.37 -5.81
CA ILE A 17 5.75 -3.79 -6.85
C ILE A 17 7.00 -4.62 -7.16
N LYS A 18 7.43 -5.51 -6.25
CA LYS A 18 8.65 -6.31 -6.40
C LYS A 18 8.70 -7.10 -7.73
N PRO A 19 7.66 -7.86 -8.14
CA PRO A 19 7.67 -8.56 -9.43
C PRO A 19 7.78 -7.64 -10.65
N ILE A 20 7.35 -6.37 -10.54
CA ILE A 20 7.53 -5.37 -11.60
C ILE A 20 8.97 -4.86 -11.63
N LEU A 21 9.60 -4.69 -10.45
CA LEU A 21 11.01 -4.30 -10.35
C LEU A 21 11.94 -5.39 -10.89
N ASP A 22 11.61 -6.65 -10.59
CA ASP A 22 12.31 -7.84 -11.08
C ASP A 22 12.01 -8.15 -12.57
N LYS A 23 11.17 -7.32 -13.22
CA LYS A 23 10.75 -7.42 -14.63
C LYS A 23 10.02 -8.73 -14.98
N GLU A 24 9.44 -9.41 -14.00
CA GLU A 24 8.70 -10.66 -14.18
C GLU A 24 7.29 -10.42 -14.73
N ILE A 25 6.63 -9.34 -14.28
CA ILE A 25 5.21 -9.07 -14.53
C ILE A 25 5.00 -7.63 -14.99
N SER A 26 4.11 -7.43 -15.96
CA SER A 26 3.69 -6.10 -16.40
C SER A 26 2.66 -5.46 -15.46
N ILE A 27 2.59 -4.13 -15.42
CA ILE A 27 1.60 -3.41 -14.60
C ILE A 27 0.16 -3.88 -14.91
N LYS A 28 -0.17 -4.09 -16.20
CA LYS A 28 -1.49 -4.55 -16.64
C LYS A 28 -1.85 -5.96 -16.16
N GLN A 29 -0.87 -6.83 -15.94
CA GLN A 29 -1.11 -8.16 -15.38
C GLN A 29 -1.26 -8.07 -13.87
N LEU A 30 -0.45 -7.22 -13.21
CA LEU A 30 -0.55 -7.03 -11.77
C LEU A 30 -1.93 -6.51 -11.36
N THR A 31 -2.51 -5.58 -12.11
CA THR A 31 -3.86 -5.02 -11.85
C THR A 31 -4.99 -6.04 -11.95
N LYS A 32 -4.76 -7.21 -12.56
CA LYS A 32 -5.78 -8.29 -12.62
C LYS A 32 -5.82 -9.12 -11.32
N VAL A 33 -4.72 -9.14 -10.57
CA VAL A 33 -4.56 -9.96 -9.35
C VAL A 33 -4.62 -9.09 -8.10
N CYS A 34 -4.11 -7.86 -8.22
CA CYS A 34 -3.97 -6.90 -7.14
C CYS A 34 -5.33 -6.23 -6.83
N PRO A 35 -5.69 -6.04 -5.55
CA PRO A 35 -6.92 -5.32 -5.17
C PRO A 35 -6.82 -3.80 -5.37
N PHE A 36 -5.67 -3.29 -5.82
CA PHE A 36 -5.41 -1.85 -6.00
C PHE A 36 -5.46 -1.43 -7.46
N SER A 37 -5.74 -0.14 -7.69
CA SER A 37 -5.83 0.42 -9.04
C SER A 37 -4.47 0.55 -9.73
N GLU A 38 -4.48 0.59 -11.07
CA GLU A 38 -3.28 0.82 -11.89
C GLU A 38 -2.54 2.10 -11.48
N ARG A 39 -3.30 3.15 -11.15
CA ARG A 39 -2.76 4.43 -10.70
C ARG A 39 -1.99 4.28 -9.39
N ALA A 40 -2.50 3.50 -8.44
CA ALA A 40 -1.82 3.26 -7.17
C ALA A 40 -0.47 2.56 -7.37
N ILE A 41 -0.44 1.53 -8.22
CA ILE A 41 0.80 0.80 -8.55
C ILE A 41 1.82 1.73 -9.21
N LYS A 42 1.40 2.53 -10.20
CA LYS A 42 2.28 3.53 -10.84
C LYS A 42 2.84 4.52 -9.83
N TYR A 43 2.00 5.00 -8.91
CA TYR A 43 2.41 5.93 -7.88
C TYR A 43 3.44 5.31 -6.92
N TRP A 44 3.24 4.07 -6.48
CA TRP A 44 4.20 3.35 -5.63
C TRP A 44 5.53 3.13 -6.33
N LEU A 45 5.53 2.75 -7.61
CA LEU A 45 6.75 2.62 -8.40
C LEU A 45 7.51 3.94 -8.51
N ALA A 46 6.81 5.05 -8.79
CA ALA A 46 7.42 6.37 -8.85
C ALA A 46 8.05 6.74 -7.49
N LYS A 47 7.30 6.60 -6.39
CA LYS A 47 7.78 6.93 -5.05
C LYS A 47 8.92 6.03 -4.58
N TYR A 48 8.89 4.75 -4.93
CA TYR A 48 9.97 3.82 -4.62
C TYR A 48 11.25 4.16 -5.39
N ARG A 49 11.15 4.62 -6.64
CA ARG A 49 12.31 5.08 -7.42
C ARG A 49 12.91 6.37 -6.87
N GLU A 50 12.06 7.29 -6.38
CA GLU A 50 12.50 8.56 -5.79
C GLU A 50 13.11 8.41 -4.40
N PHE A 51 12.51 7.60 -3.53
CA PHE A 51 12.81 7.58 -2.09
C PHE A 51 13.07 6.17 -1.51
N GLY A 52 13.07 5.13 -2.34
CA GLY A 52 13.20 3.74 -1.89
C GLY A 52 12.02 3.30 -1.01
N MET A 53 12.33 2.50 0.01
CA MET A 53 11.32 1.98 0.95
C MET A 53 10.57 3.09 1.71
N SER A 54 11.24 4.21 2.03
CA SER A 54 10.62 5.36 2.72
C SER A 54 9.50 6.02 1.89
N GLY A 55 9.56 5.89 0.56
CA GLY A 55 8.52 6.39 -0.35
C GLY A 55 7.20 5.63 -0.27
N LEU A 56 7.21 4.39 0.23
CA LEU A 56 6.03 3.55 0.37
C LEU A 56 5.33 3.71 1.71
N GLU A 57 5.95 4.40 2.67
CA GLU A 57 5.40 4.66 3.98
C GLU A 57 4.22 5.62 3.91
N ASN A 58 3.26 5.46 4.83
CA ASN A 58 2.13 6.36 4.92
C ASN A 58 2.59 7.67 5.58
N LYS A 59 2.60 8.76 4.81
CA LYS A 59 3.01 10.09 5.30
C LYS A 59 1.92 10.83 6.10
N SER A 60 0.69 10.30 6.15
CA SER A 60 -0.38 10.96 6.88
C SER A 60 -0.14 10.82 8.38
N THR A 61 0.16 11.96 9.01
CA THR A 61 0.31 12.11 10.47
C THR A 61 -1.00 12.52 11.14
N ARG A 62 -2.10 12.61 10.38
CA ARG A 62 -3.40 12.99 10.94
C ARG A 62 -3.77 12.01 12.05
N PRO A 63 -4.14 12.48 13.25
CA PRO A 63 -4.53 11.60 14.34
C PRO A 63 -5.72 10.75 13.89
N LYS A 64 -5.65 9.44 14.19
CA LYS A 64 -6.72 8.50 13.85
C LYS A 64 -7.96 8.64 14.73
N SER A 65 -7.82 9.38 15.83
CA SER A 65 -8.87 9.68 16.79
C SER A 65 -8.95 11.18 16.98
N GLN A 66 -10.15 11.69 17.25
CA GLN A 66 -10.36 13.09 17.59
C GLN A 66 -11.26 13.21 18.83
N PRO A 67 -11.04 14.19 19.71
CA PRO A 67 -11.73 14.25 21.01
C PRO A 67 -13.26 14.41 20.90
N ASN A 68 -13.75 14.90 19.77
CA ASN A 68 -15.18 15.07 19.48
C ASN A 68 -15.70 13.99 18.50
N GLU A 69 -15.05 12.81 18.46
CA GLU A 69 -15.50 11.70 17.63
C GLU A 69 -16.82 11.15 18.16
N THR A 70 -17.83 11.09 17.30
CA THR A 70 -19.12 10.51 17.66
C THR A 70 -18.94 9.04 18.04
N PRO A 71 -19.40 8.59 19.22
CA PRO A 71 -19.28 7.19 19.60
C PRO A 71 -20.02 6.31 18.59
N ILE A 72 -19.40 5.18 18.21
CA ILE A 72 -19.88 4.22 17.18
C ILE A 72 -21.28 3.64 17.52
N ARG A 73 -21.77 3.87 18.74
CA ARG A 73 -22.99 3.32 19.34
C ARG A 73 -24.32 3.94 18.89
N ILE A 74 -24.37 4.72 17.80
CA ILE A 74 -25.61 5.37 17.30
C ILE A 74 -26.14 4.68 16.02
N LYS A 75 -25.84 3.38 15.83
CA LYS A 75 -26.32 2.64 14.66
C LYS A 75 -26.76 1.22 15.01
N GLU A 76 -27.81 1.13 15.81
CA GLU A 76 -28.79 0.04 15.79
C GLU A 76 -30.19 0.63 15.65
#